data_AF-A0A3D2MPH3-F1
#
_entry.id   AF-A0A3D2MPH3-F1
#
_cell.length_a   1.000
_cell.length_b   1.000
_cell.length_c   1.000
_cell.angle_alpha   90.00
_cell.angle_beta   90.00
_cell.angle_gamma   90.00
#
_symmetry.space_group_name_H-M   'P 1'
#
loop_
_entity.id
_entity.type
_entity.pdbx_description
1 polymer ?
#
loop_
_entity_poly.entity_id
_entity_poly.type
_entity_poly.pdbx_seq_one_letter_code
_entity_poly.pdbx_strand_id
1 'polypeptide(L)'
;TMVTNSAAFGDDPFVDKKCPGCGTPWPASRVEGTGESSIRCVKCGTVVNPFGFEEGYTIVFDHESQVGLTMDAANAHDFAQRAREMAALPPNARQHPILLFEPHTIPGTLARLRPFIGNIGTTPSADLPDSHNAGDFGNFLVGARHPYGMSLETLNRVKTDAHLDTNEVRPGAVLICPVKIDGGGVYIGDCHANQGDGELGLHTTDITAEARVRVNVIKHLALDGPILLPVAEDLPFIA
;
A
#
# COMPACT_ATOMS: atom_id res chain seq x y z
N THR A 1 -7.59 9.02 9.87
CA THR A 1 -7.49 7.61 10.31
C THR A 1 -8.43 6.79 9.47
N MET A 2 -8.00 5.57 9.14
CA MET A 2 -8.80 4.61 8.38
C MET A 2 -9.85 3.94 9.29
N VAL A 3 -11.04 3.70 8.74
CA VAL A 3 -12.10 2.91 9.38
C VAL A 3 -12.42 1.68 8.55
N THR A 4 -12.97 0.64 9.19
CA THR A 4 -13.29 -0.62 8.53
C THR A 4 -14.80 -0.88 8.49
N ASN A 5 -15.25 -1.51 7.41
CA ASN A 5 -16.61 -2.01 7.24
C ASN A 5 -16.62 -3.52 7.51
N SER A 6 -16.94 -3.91 8.75
CA SER A 6 -16.93 -5.33 9.18
C SER A 6 -17.89 -6.24 8.41
N ALA A 7 -18.88 -5.69 7.70
CA ALA A 7 -19.74 -6.47 6.82
C ALA A 7 -19.04 -6.87 5.50
N ALA A 8 -17.97 -6.17 5.11
CA ALA A 8 -17.27 -6.33 3.83
C ALA A 8 -16.02 -7.23 3.90
N PHE A 9 -15.73 -7.84 5.04
CA PHE A 9 -14.64 -8.81 5.17
C PHE A 9 -14.94 -9.90 6.21
N GLY A 10 -14.11 -10.94 6.24
CA GLY A 10 -14.12 -11.98 7.27
C GLY A 10 -13.18 -11.63 8.41
N ASP A 11 -12.03 -12.31 8.46
CA ASP A 11 -11.05 -12.13 9.53
C ASP A 11 -10.14 -10.90 9.31
N ASP A 12 -9.91 -10.52 8.06
CA ASP A 12 -8.95 -9.48 7.68
C ASP A 12 -9.49 -8.57 6.54
N PRO A 13 -9.53 -7.23 6.72
CA PRO A 13 -10.07 -6.32 5.70
C PRO A 13 -9.18 -6.13 4.47
N PHE A 14 -7.88 -6.39 4.56
CA PHE A 14 -6.94 -6.28 3.46
C PHE A 14 -7.04 -7.49 2.52
N VAL A 15 -7.18 -8.69 3.07
CA VAL A 15 -7.01 -9.94 2.31
C VAL A 15 -8.22 -10.87 2.28
N ASP A 16 -9.20 -10.72 3.19
CA ASP A 16 -10.38 -11.60 3.29
C ASP A 16 -11.69 -10.87 2.96
N LYS A 17 -11.73 -10.26 1.77
CA LYS A 17 -12.83 -9.39 1.32
C LYS A 17 -14.05 -10.19 0.90
N LYS A 18 -15.24 -9.68 1.23
CA LYS A 18 -16.53 -10.23 0.77
C LYS A 18 -17.54 -9.13 0.47
N CYS A 19 -18.49 -9.39 -0.42
CA CYS A 19 -19.59 -8.47 -0.65
C CYS A 19 -20.60 -8.50 0.52
N PRO A 20 -20.92 -7.36 1.16
CA PRO A 20 -21.92 -7.33 2.24
C PRO A 20 -23.31 -7.79 1.84
N GLY A 21 -23.71 -7.55 0.58
CA GLY A 21 -25.07 -7.81 0.11
C GLY A 21 -25.30 -9.25 -0.35
N CYS A 22 -24.37 -9.81 -1.13
CA CYS A 22 -24.54 -11.14 -1.72
C CYS A 22 -23.51 -12.18 -1.25
N GLY A 23 -22.63 -11.83 -0.31
CA GLY A 23 -21.63 -12.73 0.28
C GLY A 23 -20.54 -13.23 -0.66
N THR A 24 -20.45 -12.69 -1.89
CA THR A 24 -19.44 -13.13 -2.87
C THR A 24 -18.04 -12.80 -2.35
N PRO A 25 -17.13 -13.77 -2.20
CA PRO A 25 -15.77 -13.53 -1.75
C PRO A 25 -14.95 -12.87 -2.87
N TRP A 26 -14.03 -11.96 -2.52
CA TRP A 26 -13.25 -11.11 -3.43
C TRP A 26 -14.07 -10.62 -4.63
N PRO A 27 -15.17 -9.87 -4.38
CA PRO A 27 -16.12 -9.57 -5.44
C PRO A 27 -15.48 -8.68 -6.51
N ALA A 28 -15.71 -9.02 -7.78
CA ALA A 28 -15.47 -8.08 -8.86
C ALA A 28 -16.25 -6.79 -8.61
N SER A 29 -15.60 -5.64 -8.81
CA SER A 29 -16.13 -4.32 -8.50
C SER A 29 -16.08 -3.39 -9.71
N ARG A 30 -16.97 -2.40 -9.70
CA ARG A 30 -17.02 -1.31 -10.68
C ARG A 30 -17.21 0.02 -9.95
N VAL A 31 -16.78 1.10 -10.61
CA VAL A 31 -16.98 2.47 -10.14
C VAL A 31 -18.37 2.95 -10.57
N GLU A 32 -19.12 3.54 -9.64
CA GLU A 32 -20.37 4.26 -9.89
C GLU A 32 -20.36 5.59 -9.13
N GLY A 33 -20.16 6.69 -9.84
CA GLY A 33 -20.03 8.03 -9.25
C GLY A 33 -18.75 8.19 -8.44
N THR A 34 -18.79 9.07 -7.45
CA THR A 34 -17.68 9.41 -6.55
C THR A 34 -18.15 9.37 -5.08
N GLY A 35 -17.23 9.58 -4.15
CA GLY A 35 -17.41 9.40 -2.70
C GLY A 35 -17.19 7.95 -2.23
N GLU A 36 -17.26 7.74 -0.91
CA GLU A 36 -16.94 6.44 -0.28
C GLU A 36 -17.82 5.27 -0.73
N SER A 37 -19.00 5.55 -1.29
CA SER A 37 -19.94 4.54 -1.80
C SER A 37 -19.77 4.23 -3.29
N SER A 38 -18.70 4.74 -3.92
CA SER A 38 -18.50 4.65 -5.38
C SER A 38 -18.09 3.25 -5.87
N ILE A 39 -17.57 2.39 -4.99
CA ILE A 39 -17.09 1.06 -5.39
C ILE A 39 -18.16 0.02 -5.09
N ARG A 40 -18.77 -0.53 -6.15
CA ARG A 40 -19.93 -1.42 -6.05
C ARG A 40 -19.66 -2.79 -6.63
N CYS A 41 -20.28 -3.80 -6.00
CA CYS A 41 -20.28 -5.18 -6.45
C CYS A 41 -20.88 -5.27 -7.86
N VAL A 42 -20.17 -5.92 -8.79
CA VAL A 42 -20.68 -6.13 -10.14
C VAL A 42 -21.99 -6.94 -10.12
N LYS A 43 -22.09 -7.92 -9.21
CA LYS A 43 -23.21 -8.87 -9.13
C LYS A 43 -24.50 -8.28 -8.54
N CYS A 44 -24.42 -7.46 -7.49
CA CYS A 44 -25.61 -7.01 -6.76
C CYS A 44 -25.69 -5.50 -6.49
N GLY A 45 -24.69 -4.70 -6.90
CA GLY A 45 -24.70 -3.24 -6.74
C GLY A 45 -24.45 -2.73 -5.31
N THR A 46 -24.34 -3.62 -4.32
CA THR A 46 -23.96 -3.24 -2.95
C THR A 46 -22.55 -2.67 -2.92
N VAL A 47 -22.32 -1.68 -2.06
CA VAL A 47 -21.01 -1.10 -1.78
C VAL A 47 -20.08 -2.16 -1.19
N VAL A 48 -18.84 -2.29 -1.68
CA VAL A 48 -17.93 -3.41 -1.34
C VAL A 48 -16.60 -3.01 -0.72
N ASN A 49 -16.35 -1.71 -0.49
CA ASN A 49 -15.13 -1.28 0.17
C ASN A 49 -15.08 -1.80 1.62
N PRO A 50 -13.98 -2.47 2.01
CA PRO A 50 -13.72 -2.86 3.39
C PRO A 50 -13.19 -1.70 4.23
N PHE A 51 -12.72 -0.62 3.60
CA PHE A 51 -12.15 0.56 4.23
C PHE A 51 -12.93 1.83 3.88
N GLY A 52 -12.83 2.82 4.76
CA GLY A 52 -13.28 4.20 4.58
C GLY A 52 -12.40 5.16 5.39
N PHE A 53 -12.71 6.45 5.40
CA PHE A 53 -11.97 7.45 6.14
C PHE A 53 -12.79 8.02 7.30
N GLU A 54 -12.19 8.09 8.48
CA GLU A 54 -12.64 9.03 9.52
C GLU A 54 -12.02 10.40 9.27
N GLU A 55 -10.71 10.41 8.97
CA GLU A 55 -9.95 11.61 8.60
C GLU A 55 -9.03 11.28 7.43
N GLY A 56 -9.03 12.13 6.41
CA GLY A 56 -8.26 11.95 5.19
C GLY A 56 -8.18 13.23 4.38
N TYR A 57 -7.22 13.28 3.46
CA TYR A 57 -7.00 14.44 2.60
C TYR A 57 -6.65 14.03 1.18
N THR A 58 -7.01 14.90 0.24
CA THR A 58 -6.54 14.90 -1.13
C THR A 58 -5.44 15.94 -1.24
N ILE A 59 -4.36 15.65 -1.95
CA ILE A 59 -3.17 16.51 -1.98
C ILE A 59 -2.64 16.67 -3.40
N VAL A 60 -2.16 17.88 -3.71
CA VAL A 60 -1.39 18.18 -4.93
C VAL A 60 0.04 18.46 -4.57
N PHE A 61 0.94 18.26 -5.53
CA PHE A 61 2.36 18.51 -5.38
C PHE A 61 2.81 19.70 -6.24
N ASP A 62 3.82 20.41 -5.78
CA ASP A 62 4.54 21.37 -6.60
C ASP A 62 5.32 20.66 -7.73
N HIS A 63 5.77 21.43 -8.72
CA HIS A 63 6.47 20.90 -9.88
C HIS A 63 7.77 20.16 -9.51
N GLU A 64 8.45 20.58 -8.44
CA GLU A 64 9.71 19.99 -7.99
C GLU A 64 9.50 18.81 -7.02
N SER A 65 8.25 18.43 -6.73
CA SER A 65 7.89 17.36 -5.79
C SER A 65 8.55 17.50 -4.41
N GLN A 66 8.62 18.72 -3.89
CA GLN A 66 9.17 19.07 -2.58
C GLN A 66 8.07 19.39 -1.56
N VAL A 67 6.94 19.94 -2.01
CA VAL A 67 5.87 20.42 -1.15
C VAL A 67 4.52 19.98 -1.70
N GLY A 68 3.71 19.41 -0.82
CA GLY A 68 2.30 19.13 -1.08
C GLY A 68 1.39 20.15 -0.41
N LEU A 69 0.24 20.42 -1.03
CA LEU A 69 -0.84 21.22 -0.45
C LEU A 69 -2.12 20.38 -0.45
N THR A 70 -2.75 20.24 0.72
CA THR A 70 -4.02 19.52 0.83
C THR A 70 -5.19 20.36 0.33
N MET A 71 -6.14 19.71 -0.33
CA MET A 71 -7.22 20.31 -1.08
C MET A 71 -8.50 20.41 -0.26
N ASP A 72 -9.32 21.41 -0.60
CA ASP A 72 -10.69 21.52 -0.09
C ASP A 72 -11.65 20.56 -0.80
N ALA A 73 -12.90 20.52 -0.33
CA ALA A 73 -13.94 19.63 -0.86
C ALA A 73 -14.18 19.84 -2.37
N ALA A 74 -14.15 21.09 -2.85
CA ALA A 74 -14.42 21.39 -4.25
C ALA A 74 -13.33 20.83 -5.18
N ASN A 75 -12.07 21.00 -4.79
CA ASN A 75 -10.94 20.46 -5.55
C ASN A 75 -10.82 18.93 -5.41
N ALA A 76 -11.09 18.37 -4.22
CA ALA A 76 -11.14 16.91 -4.03
C ALA A 76 -12.22 16.27 -4.93
N HIS A 77 -13.39 16.91 -5.04
CA HIS A 77 -14.45 16.47 -5.95
C HIS A 77 -14.05 16.55 -7.41
N ASP A 78 -13.42 17.65 -7.86
CA ASP A 78 -12.90 17.76 -9.24
C ASP A 78 -11.92 16.62 -9.56
N PHE A 79 -11.04 16.29 -8.62
CA PHE A 79 -10.06 15.22 -8.81
C PHE A 79 -10.73 13.86 -8.88
N ALA A 80 -11.76 13.61 -8.08
CA ALA A 80 -12.51 12.36 -8.11
C ALA A 80 -13.20 12.13 -9.47
N GLN A 81 -13.72 13.19 -10.11
CA GLN A 81 -14.32 13.09 -11.45
C GLN A 81 -13.31 12.62 -12.51
N ARG A 82 -12.01 12.89 -12.28
CA ARG A 82 -10.91 12.52 -13.19
C ARG A 82 -9.88 11.64 -12.49
N ALA A 83 -10.31 10.84 -11.50
CA ALA A 83 -9.41 10.19 -10.54
C ALA A 83 -8.31 9.34 -11.18
N ARG A 84 -8.62 8.64 -12.28
CA ARG A 84 -7.63 7.80 -12.99
C ARG A 84 -6.56 8.63 -13.69
N GLU A 85 -6.94 9.77 -14.26
CA GLU A 85 -6.02 10.73 -14.88
C GLU A 85 -5.16 11.41 -13.81
N MET A 86 -5.79 11.91 -12.75
CA MET A 86 -5.11 12.61 -11.65
C MET A 86 -4.12 11.71 -10.90
N ALA A 87 -4.47 10.46 -10.64
CA ALA A 87 -3.56 9.48 -10.06
C ALA A 87 -2.53 8.94 -11.08
N ALA A 88 -2.61 9.35 -12.36
CA ALA A 88 -1.77 8.87 -13.46
C ALA A 88 -1.67 7.33 -13.51
N LEU A 89 -2.78 6.62 -13.24
CA LEU A 89 -2.74 5.16 -13.07
C LEU A 89 -2.19 4.47 -14.34
N PRO A 90 -1.26 3.51 -14.20
CA PRO A 90 -0.72 2.78 -15.34
C PRO A 90 -1.83 2.12 -16.18
N PRO A 91 -1.67 2.00 -17.51
CA PRO A 91 -2.72 1.47 -18.39
C PRO A 91 -3.25 0.09 -17.96
N ASN A 92 -2.37 -0.78 -17.47
CA ASN A 92 -2.70 -2.13 -17.03
C ASN A 92 -3.17 -2.22 -15.56
N ALA A 93 -3.16 -1.11 -14.82
CA ALA A 93 -3.61 -1.08 -13.43
C ALA A 93 -5.12 -1.34 -13.35
N ARG A 94 -5.49 -2.36 -12.56
CA ARG A 94 -6.88 -2.78 -12.32
C ARG A 94 -7.51 -2.15 -11.06
N GLN A 95 -6.71 -1.50 -10.23
CA GLN A 95 -7.17 -0.84 -9.02
C GLN A 95 -8.06 0.36 -9.32
N HIS A 96 -8.92 0.69 -8.37
CA HIS A 96 -9.66 1.94 -8.34
C HIS A 96 -8.86 2.96 -7.53
N PRO A 97 -8.64 4.17 -8.04
CA PRO A 97 -7.86 5.19 -7.33
C PRO A 97 -8.62 5.67 -6.09
N ILE A 98 -7.93 5.80 -4.96
CA ILE A 98 -8.53 6.26 -3.70
C ILE A 98 -9.06 7.70 -3.78
N LEU A 99 -8.56 8.49 -4.73
CA LEU A 99 -9.08 9.83 -5.06
C LEU A 99 -10.61 9.83 -5.31
N LEU A 100 -11.20 8.70 -5.72
CA LEU A 100 -12.65 8.57 -5.86
C LEU A 100 -13.41 8.84 -4.57
N PHE A 101 -12.79 8.66 -3.40
CA PHE A 101 -13.45 8.84 -2.10
C PHE A 101 -13.55 10.31 -1.67
N GLU A 102 -12.88 11.22 -2.39
CA GLU A 102 -12.88 12.66 -2.11
C GLU A 102 -12.47 13.02 -0.67
N PRO A 103 -11.40 12.45 -0.09
CA PRO A 103 -11.01 12.82 1.27
C PRO A 103 -10.55 14.30 1.32
N HIS A 104 -11.06 15.11 2.27
CA HIS A 104 -10.84 16.57 2.30
C HIS A 104 -10.95 17.21 3.69
N THR A 105 -10.77 16.46 4.77
CA THR A 105 -11.04 16.97 6.13
C THR A 105 -9.95 17.90 6.68
N ILE A 106 -8.79 17.97 6.02
CA ILE A 106 -7.64 18.77 6.43
C ILE A 106 -7.17 19.70 5.29
N PRO A 107 -7.97 20.68 4.82
CA PRO A 107 -7.59 21.51 3.68
C PRO A 107 -6.54 22.58 4.02
N GLY A 108 -5.73 22.99 3.05
CA GLY A 108 -4.79 24.11 3.16
C GLY A 108 -3.52 23.82 4.00
N THR A 109 -3.25 22.55 4.28
CA THR A 109 -2.07 22.11 5.03
C THR A 109 -0.92 21.80 4.08
N LEU A 110 0.27 22.29 4.43
CA LEU A 110 1.49 22.00 3.70
C LEU A 110 2.13 20.71 4.21
N ALA A 111 2.50 19.82 3.29
CA ALA A 111 3.28 18.62 3.58
C ALA A 111 4.66 18.73 2.92
N ARG A 112 5.72 18.34 3.64
CA ARG A 112 7.03 18.14 3.02
C ARG A 112 7.06 16.78 2.36
N LEU A 113 7.49 16.73 1.11
CA LEU A 113 7.54 15.50 0.35
C LEU A 113 8.94 14.88 0.47
N ARG A 114 8.95 13.57 0.63
CA ARG A 114 10.16 12.73 0.54
C ARG A 114 9.69 11.40 -0.05
N PRO A 115 9.55 11.31 -1.38
CA PRO A 115 9.00 10.13 -2.01
C PRO A 115 9.86 8.88 -1.76
N PHE A 116 9.20 7.77 -1.49
CA PHE A 116 9.83 6.50 -1.18
C PHE A 116 8.92 5.33 -1.59
N ILE A 117 9.44 4.11 -1.49
CA ILE A 117 8.74 2.88 -1.84
C ILE A 117 8.40 2.13 -0.56
N GLY A 118 7.11 1.97 -0.25
CA GLY A 118 6.64 1.21 0.90
C GLY A 118 6.82 -0.30 0.74
N ASN A 119 6.55 -0.83 -0.46
CA ASN A 119 6.67 -2.26 -0.76
C ASN A 119 7.67 -2.55 -1.87
N ILE A 120 8.81 -3.14 -1.50
CA ILE A 120 9.85 -3.59 -2.43
C ILE A 120 10.65 -4.74 -1.85
N GLY A 121 10.86 -5.76 -2.68
CA GLY A 121 11.74 -6.86 -2.33
C GLY A 121 11.60 -8.02 -3.29
N THR A 122 11.79 -9.23 -2.78
CA THR A 122 11.74 -10.49 -3.53
C THR A 122 10.46 -11.26 -3.23
N THR A 123 10.07 -12.16 -4.12
CA THR A 123 8.84 -12.95 -3.98
C THR A 123 8.99 -13.99 -2.86
N PRO A 124 7.99 -14.15 -1.97
CA PRO A 124 7.99 -15.19 -0.94
C PRO A 124 7.88 -16.60 -1.55
N SER A 125 8.23 -17.63 -0.79
CA SER A 125 8.17 -19.03 -1.27
C SER A 125 6.81 -19.71 -1.10
N ALA A 126 5.78 -18.94 -0.79
CA ALA A 126 4.39 -19.36 -0.70
C ALA A 126 3.48 -18.25 -1.22
N ASP A 127 2.22 -18.59 -1.48
CA ASP A 127 1.19 -17.62 -1.85
C ASP A 127 0.86 -16.75 -0.62
N LEU A 128 1.44 -15.56 -0.60
CA LEU A 128 1.39 -14.60 0.50
C LEU A 128 0.98 -13.24 -0.08
N PRO A 129 -0.08 -12.61 0.45
CA PRO A 129 -0.46 -11.27 0.02
C PRO A 129 0.69 -10.28 0.22
N ASP A 130 0.86 -9.35 -0.71
CA ASP A 130 1.95 -8.36 -0.70
C ASP A 130 1.95 -7.51 0.58
N SER A 131 0.77 -7.07 1.04
CA SER A 131 0.60 -6.35 2.31
C SER A 131 0.93 -7.16 3.56
N HIS A 132 0.98 -8.49 3.44
CA HIS A 132 1.26 -9.42 4.54
C HIS A 132 2.60 -10.13 4.36
N ASN A 133 3.36 -9.78 3.33
CA ASN A 133 4.76 -10.16 3.18
C ASN A 133 5.65 -9.32 4.09
N ALA A 134 5.30 -9.31 5.38
CA ALA A 134 5.96 -8.61 6.45
C ALA A 134 5.91 -9.42 7.75
N GLY A 135 6.82 -9.13 8.69
CA GLY A 135 6.80 -9.73 10.02
C GLY A 135 5.61 -9.29 10.88
N ASP A 136 5.19 -8.04 10.77
CA ASP A 136 4.11 -7.43 11.55
C ASP A 136 2.73 -7.75 10.97
N PHE A 137 2.40 -7.28 9.76
CA PHE A 137 1.14 -7.56 9.10
C PHE A 137 0.97 -9.05 8.80
N GLY A 138 2.06 -9.76 8.47
CA GLY A 138 2.00 -11.22 8.30
C GLY A 138 1.47 -11.97 9.52
N ASN A 139 1.58 -11.40 10.73
CA ASN A 139 1.06 -12.02 11.94
C ASN A 139 -0.49 -12.16 11.92
N PHE A 140 -1.20 -11.32 11.16
CA PHE A 140 -2.66 -11.46 10.97
C PHE A 140 -3.04 -12.73 10.20
N LEU A 141 -2.11 -13.34 9.46
CA LEU A 141 -2.33 -14.62 8.79
C LEU A 141 -2.20 -15.82 9.74
N VAL A 142 -1.62 -15.64 10.93
CA VAL A 142 -1.33 -16.76 11.83
C VAL A 142 -2.63 -17.31 12.42
N GLY A 143 -3.01 -18.51 12.00
CA GLY A 143 -4.25 -19.17 12.43
C GLY A 143 -5.53 -18.57 11.83
N ALA A 144 -5.43 -17.68 10.84
CA ALA A 144 -6.58 -17.13 10.15
C ALA A 144 -7.37 -18.22 9.40
N ARG A 145 -8.69 -18.03 9.25
CA ARG A 145 -9.58 -19.05 8.66
C ARG A 145 -9.72 -18.95 7.14
N HIS A 146 -9.26 -17.84 6.57
CA HIS A 146 -9.26 -17.61 5.13
C HIS A 146 -8.10 -18.34 4.43
N PRO A 147 -8.09 -18.43 3.09
CA PRO A 147 -7.13 -19.24 2.33
C PRO A 147 -5.64 -18.91 2.56
N TYR A 148 -5.31 -17.67 2.94
CA TYR A 148 -3.94 -17.25 3.23
C TYR A 148 -3.46 -17.58 4.66
N GLY A 149 -4.32 -18.19 5.49
CA GLY A 149 -3.98 -18.52 6.87
C GLY A 149 -2.87 -19.56 6.97
N MET A 150 -1.93 -19.37 7.90
CA MET A 150 -0.78 -20.27 8.09
C MET A 150 -0.29 -20.35 9.54
N SER A 151 0.69 -21.21 9.82
CA SER A 151 1.37 -21.23 11.12
C SER A 151 2.46 -20.16 11.19
N LEU A 152 2.81 -19.69 12.39
CA LEU A 152 3.93 -18.76 12.60
C LEU A 152 5.25 -19.33 12.06
N GLU A 153 5.48 -20.64 12.22
CA GLU A 153 6.65 -21.33 11.65
C GLU A 153 6.66 -21.24 10.12
N THR A 154 5.51 -21.44 9.47
CA THR A 154 5.39 -21.33 8.03
C THR A 154 5.66 -19.90 7.58
N LEU A 155 5.04 -18.90 8.22
CA LEU A 155 5.24 -17.49 7.92
C LEU A 155 6.72 -17.11 7.97
N ASN A 156 7.41 -17.42 9.07
CA ASN A 156 8.84 -17.12 9.24
C ASN A 156 9.72 -17.80 8.20
N ARG A 157 9.34 -19.00 7.75
CA ARG A 157 10.07 -19.73 6.72
C ARG A 157 9.90 -19.10 5.34
N VAL A 158 8.67 -18.67 4.99
CA VAL A 158 8.30 -18.32 3.60
C VAL A 158 8.35 -16.83 3.29
N LYS A 159 8.17 -15.95 4.28
CA LYS A 159 8.19 -14.50 4.09
C LYS A 159 9.56 -14.01 3.62
N THR A 160 9.55 -12.88 2.92
CA THR A 160 10.76 -12.12 2.57
C THR A 160 10.80 -10.75 3.22
N ASP A 161 9.71 -10.31 3.85
CA ASP A 161 9.61 -9.05 4.60
C ASP A 161 9.79 -7.81 3.70
N ALA A 162 9.08 -7.77 2.58
CA ALA A 162 9.23 -6.75 1.55
C ALA A 162 8.27 -5.55 1.68
N HIS A 163 7.23 -5.69 2.51
CA HIS A 163 6.34 -4.59 2.90
C HIS A 163 6.96 -3.89 4.10
N LEU A 164 7.69 -2.79 3.85
CA LEU A 164 8.60 -2.16 4.81
C LEU A 164 8.03 -0.86 5.39
N ASP A 165 7.29 -0.10 4.56
CA ASP A 165 6.72 1.22 4.88
C ASP A 165 7.66 2.13 5.66
N THR A 166 8.93 2.14 5.26
CA THR A 166 9.95 3.02 5.81
C THR A 166 10.35 4.07 4.79
N ASN A 167 10.27 5.33 5.21
CA ASN A 167 10.60 6.49 4.38
C ASN A 167 12.09 6.55 3.96
N GLU A 168 12.92 5.63 4.44
CA GLU A 168 14.33 5.44 4.09
C GLU A 168 14.54 4.64 2.79
N VAL A 169 13.52 3.92 2.29
CA VAL A 169 13.59 3.19 1.01
C VAL A 169 13.38 4.15 -0.15
N ARG A 170 14.40 4.98 -0.38
CA ARG A 170 14.39 6.10 -1.34
C ARG A 170 15.63 6.07 -2.25
N PRO A 171 15.71 6.94 -3.28
CA PRO A 171 16.86 6.97 -4.18
C PRO A 171 18.19 7.06 -3.42
N GLY A 172 19.11 6.14 -3.76
CA GLY A 172 20.42 6.01 -3.13
C GLY A 172 20.52 4.94 -2.05
N ALA A 173 19.40 4.53 -1.44
CA ALA A 173 19.38 3.45 -0.46
C ALA A 173 19.67 2.09 -1.13
N VAL A 174 20.19 1.14 -0.35
CA VAL A 174 20.44 -0.23 -0.80
C VAL A 174 19.66 -1.20 0.09
N LEU A 175 18.83 -2.02 -0.54
CA LEU A 175 18.09 -3.08 0.14
C LEU A 175 18.70 -4.44 -0.22
N ILE A 176 19.04 -5.25 0.79
CA ILE A 176 19.54 -6.61 0.61
C ILE A 176 18.43 -7.56 1.03
N CYS A 177 17.76 -8.20 0.08
CA CYS A 177 16.60 -9.07 0.33
C CYS A 177 16.94 -10.57 0.36
N PRO A 178 16.24 -11.39 1.16
CA PRO A 178 16.37 -12.84 1.15
C PRO A 178 15.76 -13.46 -0.12
N VAL A 179 16.48 -14.33 -0.82
CA VAL A 179 15.96 -15.04 -2.01
C VAL A 179 15.36 -16.38 -1.58
N LYS A 180 14.03 -16.52 -1.67
CA LYS A 180 13.28 -17.71 -1.25
C LYS A 180 12.79 -18.59 -2.43
N ILE A 181 12.84 -18.07 -3.66
CA ILE A 181 12.49 -18.79 -4.89
C ILE A 181 13.54 -18.61 -5.97
N ASP A 182 13.57 -19.51 -6.95
CA ASP A 182 14.44 -19.38 -8.12
C ASP A 182 14.14 -18.09 -8.89
N GLY A 183 15.19 -17.34 -9.22
CA GLY A 183 15.10 -16.04 -9.87
C GLY A 183 14.75 -14.87 -8.92
N GLY A 184 14.39 -15.15 -7.66
CA GLY A 184 14.08 -14.15 -6.62
C GLY A 184 12.77 -13.39 -6.82
N GLY A 185 12.40 -13.04 -8.04
CA GLY A 185 11.16 -12.34 -8.37
C GLY A 185 11.07 -10.98 -7.67
N VAL A 186 11.78 -9.98 -8.20
CA VAL A 186 11.72 -8.61 -7.64
C VAL A 186 10.39 -7.96 -7.99
N TYR A 187 9.72 -7.41 -6.98
CA TYR A 187 8.48 -6.64 -7.15
C TYR A 187 8.55 -5.32 -6.38
N ILE A 188 7.76 -4.36 -6.84
CA ILE A 188 7.72 -2.98 -6.35
C ILE A 188 6.27 -2.50 -6.42
N GLY A 189 5.80 -1.85 -5.37
CA GLY A 189 4.48 -1.25 -5.27
C GLY A 189 4.43 -0.22 -4.15
N ASP A 190 3.22 0.22 -3.82
CA ASP A 190 2.96 1.00 -2.61
C ASP A 190 3.88 2.22 -2.44
N CYS A 191 3.95 3.06 -3.46
CA CYS A 191 4.80 4.24 -3.44
C CYS A 191 4.09 5.39 -2.74
N HIS A 192 4.83 6.12 -1.90
CA HIS A 192 4.28 7.21 -1.11
C HIS A 192 5.04 8.51 -1.38
N ALA A 193 4.35 9.65 -1.41
CA ALA A 193 5.02 10.96 -1.52
C ALA A 193 5.64 11.39 -0.18
N ASN A 194 5.03 10.99 0.92
CA ASN A 194 5.52 11.18 2.28
C ASN A 194 4.75 10.29 3.26
N GLN A 195 5.44 9.87 4.33
CA GLN A 195 4.88 9.12 5.44
C GLN A 195 5.72 9.38 6.69
N GLY A 196 5.07 9.46 7.84
CA GLY A 196 5.75 9.43 9.14
C GLY A 196 6.11 8.01 9.56
N ASP A 197 7.06 7.87 10.48
CA ASP A 197 7.48 6.56 10.97
C ASP A 197 6.33 5.84 11.68
N GLY A 198 6.16 4.56 11.35
CA GLY A 198 5.12 3.69 11.92
C GLY A 198 3.73 3.83 11.31
N GLU A 199 3.54 4.70 10.31
CA GLU A 199 2.29 4.79 9.52
C GLU A 199 0.99 4.82 10.34
N LEU A 200 0.96 5.60 11.43
CA LEU A 200 -0.14 5.55 12.41
C LEU A 200 -1.55 5.84 11.85
N GLY A 201 -1.63 6.46 10.67
CA GLY A 201 -2.89 6.71 9.97
C GLY A 201 -3.52 5.47 9.33
N LEU A 202 -2.73 4.40 9.13
CA LEU A 202 -3.00 3.24 8.26
C LEU A 202 -3.34 3.62 6.81
N HIS A 203 -2.92 4.82 6.42
CA HIS A 203 -2.95 5.37 5.08
C HIS A 203 -1.89 6.46 4.97
N THR A 204 -1.48 6.74 3.74
CA THR A 204 -0.42 7.69 3.44
C THR A 204 -0.80 8.64 2.31
N THR A 205 0.17 9.41 1.82
CA THR A 205 0.04 10.04 0.51
C THR A 205 0.44 9.05 -0.58
N ASP A 206 -0.48 8.17 -0.96
CA ASP A 206 -0.26 7.16 -2.00
C ASP A 206 -0.13 7.79 -3.39
N ILE A 207 0.88 7.37 -4.15
CA ILE A 207 1.18 7.92 -5.48
C ILE A 207 1.47 6.84 -6.51
N THR A 208 1.27 7.18 -7.78
CA THR A 208 1.90 6.45 -8.88
C THR A 208 3.33 6.96 -9.03
N ALA A 209 4.29 6.04 -9.13
CA ALA A 209 5.70 6.37 -9.32
C ALA A 209 6.36 5.51 -10.41
N GLU A 210 7.42 6.05 -11.02
CA GLU A 210 8.36 5.28 -11.82
C GLU A 210 9.63 5.06 -10.99
N ALA A 211 9.96 3.81 -10.70
CA ALA A 211 11.15 3.44 -9.96
C ALA A 211 12.19 2.78 -10.87
N ARG A 212 13.45 3.19 -10.76
CA ARG A 212 14.58 2.53 -11.42
C ARG A 212 15.49 1.88 -10.38
N VAL A 213 15.55 0.56 -10.41
CA VAL A 213 16.37 -0.23 -9.49
C VAL A 213 17.51 -0.92 -10.23
N ARG A 214 18.64 -1.12 -9.55
CA ARG A 214 19.73 -2.00 -9.99
C ARG A 214 19.72 -3.23 -9.10
N VAL A 215 19.75 -4.41 -9.70
CA VAL A 215 19.70 -5.68 -8.98
C VAL A 215 21.01 -6.42 -9.16
N ASN A 216 21.60 -6.84 -8.04
CA ASN A 216 22.81 -7.66 -7.98
C ASN A 216 22.52 -8.89 -7.13
N VAL A 217 23.12 -10.04 -7.49
CA VAL A 217 22.94 -11.29 -6.74
C VAL A 217 24.14 -11.51 -5.82
N ILE A 218 23.86 -11.69 -4.53
CA ILE A 218 24.83 -12.12 -3.52
C ILE A 218 24.62 -13.61 -3.26
N LYS A 219 25.65 -14.43 -3.47
CA LYS A 219 25.59 -15.87 -3.20
C LYS A 219 26.00 -16.16 -1.77
N HIS A 220 25.46 -17.23 -1.20
CA HIS A 220 25.82 -17.76 0.12
C HIS A 220 25.61 -16.78 1.29
N LEU A 221 24.69 -15.82 1.14
CA LEU A 221 24.24 -14.96 2.23
C LEU A 221 22.88 -15.47 2.72
N ALA A 222 22.85 -16.02 3.94
CA ALA A 222 21.62 -16.44 4.59
C ALA A 222 21.00 -15.24 5.33
N LEU A 223 19.72 -14.97 5.06
CA LEU A 223 18.95 -13.88 5.64
C LEU A 223 17.53 -14.34 5.95
N ASP A 224 17.01 -13.92 7.10
CA ASP A 224 15.61 -14.16 7.49
C ASP A 224 14.67 -13.04 6.99
N GLY A 225 15.20 -11.83 6.85
CA GLY A 225 14.53 -10.63 6.35
C GLY A 225 15.53 -9.70 5.67
N PRO A 226 15.09 -8.57 5.12
CA PRO A 226 15.96 -7.67 4.39
C PRO A 226 16.84 -6.86 5.33
N ILE A 227 17.96 -6.39 4.79
CA ILE A 227 18.81 -5.37 5.44
C ILE A 227 18.69 -4.10 4.60
N LEU A 228 18.22 -3.03 5.22
CA LEU A 228 18.24 -1.70 4.64
C LEU A 228 19.54 -0.99 5.01
N LEU A 229 20.27 -0.56 3.98
CA LEU A 229 21.36 0.38 4.11
C LEU A 229 20.82 1.74 3.65
N PRO A 230 20.45 2.62 4.60
CA PRO A 230 19.91 3.93 4.26
C PRO A 230 21.00 4.80 3.62
N VAL A 231 20.60 5.93 3.04
CA VAL A 231 21.58 6.93 2.61
C VAL A 231 22.20 7.63 3.82
N ALA A 232 23.37 8.24 3.63
CA ALA A 232 24.13 8.86 4.71
C ALA A 232 23.35 9.97 5.44
N GLU A 233 22.49 10.70 4.73
CA GLU A 233 21.69 11.79 5.30
C GLU A 233 20.60 11.32 6.27
N ASP A 234 20.22 10.04 6.21
CA ASP A 234 19.23 9.45 7.12
C ASP A 234 19.88 8.86 8.39
N LEU A 235 21.23 8.77 8.44
CA LEU A 235 21.93 8.24 9.59
C LEU A 235 21.83 9.21 10.80
N PRO A 236 21.71 8.67 12.03
CA PRO A 236 21.72 9.51 13.22
C PRO A 236 23.07 10.21 13.36
N PHE A 237 23.08 11.38 14.01
CA PHE A 237 24.29 12.17 14.21
C PHE A 237 25.46 11.41 14.88
N ILE A 238 25.16 10.36 15.65
CA ILE A 238 26.14 9.54 16.38
C ILE A 238 26.58 8.27 15.65
N ALA A 239 26.14 8.07 14.40
CA ALA A 239 26.51 6.92 13.57
C ALA A 239 28.01 6.85 13.29
#